data_AF-A0A147HR72-F1
#
_entry.id   AF-A0A147HR72-F1
#
_cell.length_a   1.000
_cell.length_b   1.000
_cell.length_c   1.000
_cell.angle_alpha   90.00
_cell.angle_beta   90.00
_cell.angle_gamma   90.00
#
_symmetry.space_group_name_H-M   'P 1'
#
loop_
_entity.id
_entity.type
_entity.pdbx_description
1 polymer ?
#
loop_
_entity_poly.entity_id
_entity_poly.type
_entity_poly.pdbx_seq_one_letter_code
_entity_poly.pdbx_strand_id
1 'polypeptide(L)'
;MTEITPQIVADHGLSEEEYQRVLTALGREPNLVELGIFSVMWSEHCSYKSSRIHLKKLPTEGPQVICGPGENAGVIDIGDGQAAIFKMESHNHPSYIEPYQGAATGVGGILRDVFTMGARPVANLNALRFGRPDHPKMRHLISGVVHGIGGYGNCVGVPTVGGEVNFHPAYDGNILVNAMTVGVADQDKILYLA
;
A
#
# COMPACT_ATOMS: atom_id res chain seq x y z
N MET A 1 -32.82 6.22 -13.48
CA MET A 1 -31.37 6.15 -13.20
C MET A 1 -30.92 7.54 -12.80
N THR A 2 -29.99 7.68 -11.85
CA THR A 2 -29.44 8.98 -11.47
C THR A 2 -28.70 9.58 -12.66
N GLU A 3 -29.06 10.79 -13.06
CA GLU A 3 -28.37 11.55 -14.10
C GLU A 3 -26.98 11.99 -13.58
N ILE A 4 -25.94 11.82 -14.39
CA ILE A 4 -24.57 12.19 -14.00
C ILE A 4 -24.34 13.66 -14.30
N THR A 5 -24.43 14.49 -13.27
CA THR A 5 -24.19 15.93 -13.38
C THR A 5 -22.70 16.26 -13.19
N PRO A 6 -22.23 17.43 -13.66
CA PRO A 6 -20.85 17.88 -13.41
C PRO A 6 -20.49 17.94 -11.92
N GLN A 7 -21.47 18.25 -11.04
CA GLN A 7 -21.26 18.23 -9.59
C GLN A 7 -20.97 16.81 -9.09
N ILE A 8 -21.73 15.82 -9.56
CA ILE A 8 -21.51 14.41 -9.19
C ILE A 8 -20.12 13.94 -9.64
N VAL A 9 -19.68 14.35 -10.84
CA VAL A 9 -18.32 14.05 -11.34
C VAL A 9 -17.25 14.66 -10.44
N ALA A 10 -17.40 15.93 -10.07
CA ALA A 10 -16.48 16.64 -9.18
C ALA A 10 -16.44 16.03 -7.77
N ASP A 11 -17.59 15.64 -7.22
CA ASP A 11 -17.70 14.97 -5.92
C ASP A 11 -17.00 13.59 -5.92
N HIS A 12 -16.91 12.94 -7.09
CA HIS A 12 -16.11 11.73 -7.31
C HIS A 12 -14.62 12.01 -7.56
N GLY A 13 -14.17 13.26 -7.45
CA GLY A 13 -12.76 13.64 -7.56
C GLY A 13 -12.17 13.49 -8.96
N LEU A 14 -13.01 13.39 -9.99
CA LEU A 14 -12.57 13.39 -11.39
C LEU A 14 -12.50 14.82 -11.90
N SER A 15 -11.40 15.15 -12.57
CA SER A 15 -11.33 16.38 -13.36
C SER A 15 -12.23 16.28 -14.61
N GLU A 16 -12.56 17.43 -15.19
CA GLU A 16 -13.31 17.48 -16.45
C GLU A 16 -12.62 16.67 -17.55
N GLU A 17 -11.29 16.77 -17.66
CA GLU A 17 -10.51 16.00 -18.63
C GLU A 17 -10.61 14.49 -18.40
N GLU A 18 -10.51 14.03 -17.14
CA GLU A 18 -10.68 12.62 -16.80
C GLU A 18 -12.09 12.14 -17.14
N TYR A 19 -13.12 12.94 -16.88
CA TYR A 19 -14.49 12.57 -17.22
C TYR A 19 -14.71 12.49 -18.74
N GLN A 20 -14.17 13.42 -19.53
CA GLN A 20 -14.24 13.33 -20.99
C GLN A 20 -13.56 12.06 -21.53
N ARG A 21 -12.49 11.61 -20.89
CA ARG A 21 -11.84 10.32 -21.22
C ARG A 21 -12.71 9.12 -20.85
N VAL A 22 -13.47 9.18 -19.76
CA VAL A 22 -14.46 8.15 -19.40
C VAL A 22 -15.56 8.07 -20.47
N LEU A 23 -16.13 9.21 -20.89
CA LEU A 23 -17.15 9.26 -21.94
C LEU A 23 -16.62 8.68 -23.26
N THR A 24 -15.40 9.05 -23.64
CA THR A 24 -14.74 8.54 -24.84
C THR A 24 -14.53 7.03 -24.77
N ALA A 25 -14.08 6.51 -23.61
CA ALA A 25 -13.81 5.08 -23.42
C ALA A 25 -15.09 4.22 -23.43
N LEU A 26 -16.19 4.73 -22.87
CA LEU A 26 -17.47 4.02 -22.82
C LEU A 26 -18.34 4.21 -24.06
N GLY A 27 -18.13 5.29 -24.81
CA GLY A 27 -19.01 5.71 -25.92
C GLY A 27 -20.40 6.17 -25.48
N ARG A 28 -20.61 6.37 -24.17
CA ARG A 28 -21.85 6.83 -23.54
C ARG A 28 -21.55 7.39 -22.15
N GLU A 29 -22.55 8.00 -21.53
CA GLU A 29 -22.48 8.37 -20.11
C GLU A 29 -22.36 7.13 -19.21
N PRO A 30 -21.47 7.15 -18.20
CA PRO A 30 -21.45 6.10 -17.18
C PRO A 30 -22.70 6.18 -16.31
N ASN A 31 -23.12 5.06 -15.74
CA ASN A 31 -24.01 5.11 -14.58
C ASN A 31 -23.22 5.43 -13.30
N LEU A 32 -23.92 5.63 -12.17
CA LEU A 32 -23.28 6.02 -10.91
C LEU A 32 -22.26 4.98 -10.41
N VAL A 33 -22.51 3.68 -10.63
CA VAL A 33 -21.59 2.60 -10.22
C VAL A 33 -20.33 2.63 -11.08
N GLU A 34 -20.48 2.77 -12.40
CA GLU A 34 -19.36 2.87 -13.33
C GLU A 34 -18.50 4.11 -13.03
N LEU A 35 -19.13 5.26 -12.76
CA LEU A 35 -18.43 6.48 -12.35
C LEU A 35 -17.63 6.27 -11.06
N GLY A 36 -18.21 5.61 -10.06
CA GLY A 36 -17.52 5.25 -8.82
C GLY A 36 -16.31 4.35 -9.04
N ILE A 37 -16.42 3.38 -9.96
CA ILE A 37 -15.29 2.51 -10.33
C ILE A 37 -14.16 3.33 -10.97
N PHE A 38 -14.48 4.19 -11.95
CA PHE A 38 -13.47 5.05 -12.59
C PHE A 38 -12.80 5.98 -11.58
N SER A 39 -13.58 6.60 -10.69
CA SER A 39 -13.11 7.49 -9.63
C SER A 39 -12.02 6.83 -8.76
N VAL A 40 -12.30 5.62 -8.25
CA VAL A 40 -11.35 4.91 -7.39
C VAL A 40 -10.15 4.42 -8.19
N MET A 41 -10.38 3.78 -9.35
CA MET A 41 -9.31 3.18 -10.16
C MET A 41 -8.35 4.23 -10.75
N TRP A 42 -8.82 5.45 -11.00
CA TRP A 42 -7.99 6.56 -11.54
C TRP A 42 -7.53 7.55 -10.46
N SER A 43 -7.79 7.26 -9.18
CA SER A 43 -7.19 7.99 -8.07
C SER A 43 -5.66 7.87 -8.10
N GLU A 44 -4.94 8.81 -7.46
CA GLU A 44 -3.47 8.73 -7.36
C GLU A 44 -3.03 7.44 -6.65
N HIS A 45 -3.78 7.03 -5.63
CA HIS A 45 -3.50 5.82 -4.84
C HIS A 45 -3.49 4.54 -5.68
N CYS A 46 -4.38 4.41 -6.66
CA CYS A 46 -4.47 3.22 -7.51
C CYS A 46 -3.66 3.34 -8.80
N SER A 47 -3.63 4.53 -9.42
CA SER A 47 -3.09 4.71 -10.77
C SER A 47 -1.65 5.19 -10.81
N TYR A 48 -1.13 5.74 -9.71
CA TYR A 48 0.19 6.36 -9.64
C TYR A 48 0.38 7.42 -10.74
N LYS A 49 -0.69 8.13 -11.12
CA LYS A 49 -0.71 8.98 -12.32
C LYS A 49 0.38 10.05 -12.31
N SER A 50 0.72 10.61 -11.14
CA SER A 50 1.84 11.55 -11.01
C SER A 50 3.21 10.87 -10.89
N SER A 51 3.29 9.76 -10.16
CA SER A 51 4.57 9.16 -9.74
C SER A 51 5.13 8.14 -10.73
N ARG A 52 4.28 7.46 -11.51
CA ARG A 52 4.67 6.39 -12.45
C ARG A 52 5.75 6.83 -13.44
N ILE A 53 5.72 8.08 -13.91
CA ILE A 53 6.74 8.60 -14.84
C ILE A 53 8.14 8.71 -14.20
N HIS A 54 8.19 8.91 -12.89
CA HIS A 54 9.44 9.00 -12.13
C HIS A 54 9.94 7.61 -11.75
N LEU A 55 9.03 6.72 -11.34
CA LEU A 55 9.36 5.35 -10.94
C LEU A 55 9.97 4.53 -12.08
N LYS A 56 9.56 4.77 -13.33
CA LYS A 56 10.14 4.14 -14.53
C LYS A 56 11.64 4.41 -14.73
N LYS A 57 12.22 5.38 -14.02
CA LYS A 57 13.65 5.72 -14.13
C LYS A 57 14.53 4.88 -13.20
N LEU A 58 13.93 4.14 -12.27
CA LEU A 58 14.67 3.31 -11.31
C LEU A 58 15.18 2.04 -12.01
N PRO A 59 16.39 1.57 -11.70
CA PRO A 59 16.89 0.30 -12.21
C PRO A 59 16.10 -0.86 -11.58
N THR A 60 15.63 -1.79 -12.41
CA THR A 60 14.79 -2.93 -11.99
C THR A 60 15.40 -4.29 -12.31
N GLU A 61 16.56 -4.31 -12.97
CA GLU A 61 17.25 -5.52 -13.39
C GLU A 61 18.46 -5.79 -12.49
N GLY A 62 18.71 -7.07 -12.23
CA GLY A 62 19.88 -7.52 -11.49
C GLY A 62 19.96 -9.05 -11.51
N PRO A 63 21.15 -9.65 -11.31
CA PRO A 63 21.35 -11.10 -11.37
C PRO A 63 20.45 -11.91 -10.43
N GLN A 64 20.11 -11.34 -9.27
CA GLN A 64 19.25 -11.96 -8.26
C GLN A 64 17.76 -11.66 -8.46
N VAL A 65 17.39 -10.78 -9.39
CA VAL A 65 15.98 -10.38 -9.56
C VAL A 65 15.25 -11.47 -10.35
N ILE A 66 14.34 -12.18 -9.67
CA ILE A 66 13.44 -13.16 -10.30
C ILE A 66 12.21 -12.42 -10.85
N CYS A 67 11.66 -11.47 -10.07
CA CYS A 67 10.52 -10.66 -10.47
C CYS A 67 10.68 -9.22 -9.95
N GLY A 68 10.69 -8.27 -10.88
CA GLY A 68 10.71 -6.83 -10.59
C GLY A 68 9.31 -6.23 -10.42
N PRO A 69 9.17 -4.91 -10.55
CA PRO A 69 7.87 -4.24 -10.47
C PRO A 69 6.88 -4.74 -11.54
N GLY A 70 5.66 -5.08 -11.14
CA GLY A 70 4.60 -5.55 -12.04
C GLY A 70 3.61 -6.49 -11.35
N GLU A 71 4.13 -7.30 -10.42
CA GLU A 71 3.36 -8.20 -9.55
C GLU A 71 3.05 -7.54 -8.19
N ASN A 72 2.34 -8.28 -7.33
CA ASN A 72 2.01 -7.82 -5.98
C ASN A 72 3.26 -7.55 -5.12
N ALA A 73 4.35 -8.28 -5.32
CA ALA A 73 5.58 -8.13 -4.55
C ALA A 73 6.83 -8.40 -5.40
N GLY A 74 7.97 -7.85 -4.98
CA GLY A 74 9.26 -8.13 -5.61
C GLY A 74 9.81 -9.48 -5.16
N VAL A 75 10.55 -10.15 -6.04
CA VAL A 75 11.10 -11.48 -5.80
C VAL A 75 12.58 -11.50 -6.14
N ILE A 76 13.40 -11.95 -5.19
CA ILE A 76 14.84 -12.15 -5.38
C ILE A 76 15.26 -13.58 -5.04
N ASP A 77 16.25 -14.09 -5.78
CA ASP A 77 16.95 -15.33 -5.48
C ASP A 77 17.82 -15.15 -4.23
N ILE A 78 17.72 -16.12 -3.31
CA ILE A 78 18.52 -16.18 -2.08
C ILE A 78 19.43 -17.43 -2.03
N GLY A 79 19.52 -18.19 -3.13
CA GLY A 79 20.27 -19.44 -3.24
C GLY A 79 19.44 -20.66 -2.87
N ASP A 80 20.05 -21.84 -3.02
CA ASP A 80 19.49 -23.15 -2.63
C ASP A 80 18.11 -23.48 -3.25
N GLY A 81 17.79 -22.87 -4.40
CA GLY A 81 16.49 -23.02 -5.05
C GLY A 81 15.35 -22.28 -4.33
N GLN A 82 15.68 -21.34 -3.44
CA GLN A 82 14.72 -20.54 -2.68
C GLN A 82 14.69 -19.08 -3.16
N ALA A 83 13.61 -18.39 -2.83
CA ALA A 83 13.44 -16.97 -3.11
C ALA A 83 12.91 -16.22 -1.88
N ALA A 84 13.30 -14.95 -1.75
CA ALA A 84 12.67 -13.99 -0.86
C ALA A 84 11.67 -13.14 -1.63
N ILE A 85 10.45 -13.05 -1.10
CA ILE A 85 9.35 -12.27 -1.64
C ILE A 85 9.06 -11.15 -0.65
N PHE A 86 9.08 -9.90 -1.10
CA PHE A 86 8.89 -8.78 -0.19
C PHE A 86 8.26 -7.57 -0.87
N LYS A 87 7.56 -6.79 -0.05
CA LYS A 87 6.94 -5.52 -0.45
C LYS A 87 6.87 -4.62 0.79
N MET A 88 6.74 -3.33 0.54
CA MET A 88 6.43 -2.31 1.56
C MET A 88 5.17 -1.55 1.11
N GLU A 89 4.26 -1.31 2.03
CA GLU A 89 3.06 -0.50 1.84
C GLU A 89 2.98 0.62 2.88
N SER A 90 2.05 1.56 2.66
CA SER A 90 1.78 2.66 3.59
C SER A 90 0.31 2.71 3.95
N HIS A 91 -0.01 3.05 5.20
CA HIS A 91 -1.37 3.18 5.69
C HIS A 91 -1.56 4.48 6.50
N ASN A 92 -0.97 5.56 5.99
CA ASN A 92 -0.74 6.83 6.68
C ASN A 92 -2.05 7.51 7.13
N HIS A 93 -2.92 7.86 6.18
CA HIS A 93 -4.11 8.64 6.48
C HIS A 93 -5.07 7.90 7.42
N PRO A 94 -5.40 6.60 7.22
CA PRO A 94 -6.24 5.89 8.16
C PRO A 94 -5.59 5.78 9.54
N SER A 95 -4.28 5.55 9.62
CA SER A 95 -3.57 5.47 10.92
C SER A 95 -3.52 6.80 11.67
N TYR A 96 -3.61 7.93 10.97
CA TYR A 96 -3.73 9.23 11.63
C TYR A 96 -5.12 9.46 12.24
N ILE A 97 -6.17 8.89 11.64
CA ILE A 97 -7.56 9.02 12.11
C ILE A 97 -7.88 8.00 13.20
N GLU A 98 -7.56 6.73 12.96
CA GLU A 98 -7.74 5.63 13.90
C GLU A 98 -6.46 4.77 13.89
N PRO A 99 -5.56 4.95 14.87
CA PRO A 99 -4.21 4.43 14.80
C PRO A 99 -4.10 2.92 14.96
N TYR A 100 -5.01 2.27 15.69
CA TYR A 100 -4.93 0.83 15.90
C TYR A 100 -5.30 0.07 14.63
N GLN A 101 -6.51 0.27 14.12
CA GLN A 101 -7.03 -0.38 12.92
C GLN A 101 -6.26 0.08 11.70
N GLY A 102 -5.94 1.37 11.58
CA GLY A 102 -5.15 1.86 10.45
C GLY A 102 -3.80 1.14 10.31
N ALA A 103 -3.10 0.91 11.42
CA ALA A 103 -1.84 0.18 11.39
C ALA A 103 -2.04 -1.33 11.24
N ALA A 104 -3.04 -1.90 11.91
CA ALA A 104 -3.35 -3.33 11.84
C ALA A 104 -3.75 -3.75 10.42
N THR A 105 -4.59 -2.98 9.73
CA THR A 105 -4.97 -3.28 8.34
C THR A 105 -3.82 -3.05 7.37
N GLY A 106 -2.90 -2.13 7.67
CA GLY A 106 -1.64 -1.98 6.94
C GLY A 106 -0.79 -3.25 6.99
N VAL A 107 -0.57 -3.82 8.19
CA VAL A 107 0.10 -5.13 8.36
C VAL A 107 -0.67 -6.24 7.66
N GLY A 108 -1.99 -6.24 7.79
CA GLY A 108 -2.84 -7.22 7.13
C GLY A 108 -2.73 -7.19 5.61
N GLY A 109 -2.73 -6.01 4.99
CA GLY A 109 -2.59 -5.81 3.55
C GLY A 109 -1.27 -6.35 3.02
N ILE A 110 -0.16 -5.92 3.61
CA ILE A 110 1.17 -6.30 3.14
C ILE A 110 1.44 -7.81 3.28
N LEU A 111 0.87 -8.45 4.31
CA LEU A 111 0.90 -9.89 4.45
C LEU A 111 0.20 -10.59 3.26
N ARG A 112 -0.91 -10.02 2.74
CA ARG A 112 -1.62 -10.59 1.58
C ARG A 112 -0.84 -10.50 0.30
N ASP A 113 -0.17 -9.38 0.08
CA ASP A 113 0.66 -9.24 -1.10
C ASP A 113 1.75 -10.30 -1.15
N VAL A 114 2.36 -10.61 -0.01
CA VAL A 114 3.40 -11.64 0.07
C VAL A 114 2.82 -13.05 -0.02
N PHE A 115 1.75 -13.37 0.74
CA PHE A 115 1.23 -14.74 0.72
C PHE A 115 0.59 -15.11 -0.61
N THR A 116 -0.02 -14.15 -1.33
CA THR A 116 -0.66 -14.42 -2.63
C THR A 116 0.35 -14.78 -3.72
N MET A 117 1.63 -14.47 -3.52
CA MET A 117 2.73 -14.89 -4.38
C MET A 117 3.21 -16.33 -4.08
N GLY A 118 2.52 -17.07 -3.21
CA GLY A 118 2.92 -18.43 -2.80
C GLY A 118 3.98 -18.48 -1.70
N ALA A 119 4.38 -17.33 -1.15
CA ALA A 119 5.40 -17.24 -0.12
C ALA A 119 4.83 -17.39 1.29
N ARG A 120 5.60 -18.02 2.19
CA ARG A 120 5.29 -18.03 3.62
C ARG A 120 5.87 -16.77 4.27
N PRO A 121 5.07 -15.85 4.82
CA PRO A 121 5.59 -14.72 5.58
C PRO A 121 6.43 -15.20 6.77
N VAL A 122 7.62 -14.62 6.94
CA VAL A 122 8.55 -14.98 8.02
C VAL A 122 8.94 -13.79 8.89
N ALA A 123 8.85 -12.57 8.37
CA ALA A 123 9.24 -11.37 9.09
C ALA A 123 8.43 -10.17 8.62
N ASN A 124 8.00 -9.35 9.57
CA ASN A 124 7.49 -8.01 9.34
C ASN A 124 8.53 -6.97 9.77
N LEU A 125 8.51 -5.83 9.09
CA LEU A 125 9.25 -4.63 9.46
C LEU A 125 8.33 -3.41 9.35
N ASN A 126 8.70 -2.32 10.01
CA ASN A 126 7.99 -1.06 9.89
C ASN A 126 8.93 0.13 9.67
N ALA A 127 8.42 1.16 9.02
CA ALA A 127 9.05 2.47 8.96
C ALA A 127 8.05 3.51 9.44
N LEU A 128 8.27 4.00 10.66
CA LEU A 128 7.34 4.89 11.36
C LEU A 128 7.90 6.31 11.41
N ARG A 129 7.05 7.30 11.12
CA ARG A 129 7.35 8.72 11.30
C ARG A 129 6.28 9.37 12.14
N PHE A 130 6.68 9.92 13.27
CA PHE A 130 5.80 10.64 14.18
C PHE A 130 6.20 12.11 14.28
N GLY A 131 5.25 12.92 14.76
CA GLY A 131 5.46 14.33 15.10
C GLY A 131 6.39 14.49 16.31
N ARG A 132 6.38 15.68 16.91
CA ARG A 132 7.13 15.93 18.14
C ARG A 132 6.58 15.08 19.31
N PRO A 133 7.45 14.52 20.17
CA PRO A 133 7.00 13.70 21.30
C PRO A 133 6.06 14.40 22.29
N ASP A 134 6.17 15.72 22.43
CA ASP A 134 5.34 16.57 23.30
C ASP A 134 4.03 17.05 22.63
N HIS A 135 3.82 16.77 21.34
CA HIS A 135 2.61 17.16 20.64
C HIS A 135 1.39 16.39 21.21
N PRO A 136 0.25 17.06 21.52
CA PRO A 136 -0.86 16.47 22.27
C PRO A 136 -1.42 15.15 21.71
N LYS A 137 -1.39 14.97 20.38
CA LYS A 137 -1.89 13.75 19.72
C LYS A 137 -0.87 12.62 19.66
N MET A 138 0.43 12.89 19.75
CA MET A 138 1.45 11.91 19.34
C MET A 138 1.50 10.69 20.23
N ARG A 139 1.34 10.86 21.55
CA ARG A 139 1.31 9.71 22.47
C ARG A 139 0.19 8.73 22.12
N HIS A 140 -1.00 9.23 21.74
CA HIS A 140 -2.12 8.39 21.32
C HIS A 140 -1.82 7.67 20.00
N LEU A 141 -1.31 8.39 19.01
CA LEU A 141 -0.97 7.83 17.69
C LEU A 141 0.12 6.75 17.79
N ILE A 142 1.21 7.02 18.51
CA ILE A 142 2.30 6.05 18.73
C ILE A 142 1.75 4.80 19.40
N SER A 143 0.98 4.98 20.48
CA SER A 143 0.39 3.86 21.21
C SER A 143 -0.51 3.03 20.28
N GLY A 144 -1.45 3.66 19.57
CA GLY A 144 -2.37 2.94 18.70
C GLY A 144 -1.65 2.20 17.57
N VAL A 145 -0.71 2.85 16.89
CA VAL A 145 0.03 2.25 15.76
C VAL A 145 0.83 1.03 16.22
N VAL A 146 1.59 1.14 17.32
CA VAL A 146 2.41 0.03 17.81
C VAL A 146 1.53 -1.13 18.28
N HIS A 147 0.41 -0.85 18.97
CA HIS A 147 -0.53 -1.89 19.37
C HIS A 147 -1.25 -2.52 18.18
N GLY A 148 -1.57 -1.75 17.13
CA GLY A 148 -2.18 -2.25 15.90
C GLY A 148 -1.26 -3.19 15.12
N ILE A 149 0.01 -2.78 14.95
CA ILE A 149 1.05 -3.62 14.32
C ILE A 149 1.22 -4.92 15.10
N GLY A 150 1.43 -4.82 16.41
CA GLY A 150 1.59 -5.98 17.28
C GLY A 150 0.34 -6.85 17.31
N GLY A 151 -0.85 -6.25 17.38
CA GLY A 151 -2.13 -6.94 17.43
C GLY A 151 -2.37 -7.82 16.21
N TYR A 152 -2.10 -7.32 15.01
CA TYR A 152 -2.26 -8.13 13.79
C TYR A 152 -1.13 -9.15 13.63
N GLY A 153 0.13 -8.71 13.74
CA GLY A 153 1.30 -9.58 13.53
C GLY A 153 1.37 -10.75 14.51
N ASN A 154 1.15 -10.49 15.80
CA ASN A 154 1.17 -11.53 16.84
C ASN A 154 0.03 -12.55 16.66
N CYS A 155 -1.16 -12.10 16.27
CA CYS A 155 -2.30 -12.98 16.01
C CYS A 155 -2.07 -13.91 14.82
N VAL A 156 -1.45 -13.41 13.74
CA VAL A 156 -1.13 -14.23 12.55
C VAL A 156 0.11 -15.11 12.78
N GLY A 157 0.96 -14.76 13.75
CA GLY A 157 2.18 -15.49 14.08
C GLY A 157 3.39 -15.09 13.22
N VAL A 158 3.41 -13.85 12.71
CA VAL A 158 4.54 -13.31 11.93
C VAL A 158 5.21 -12.20 12.74
N PRO A 159 6.47 -12.40 13.19
CA PRO A 159 7.14 -11.47 14.08
C PRO A 159 7.49 -10.17 13.36
N THR A 160 7.28 -9.03 14.03
CA THR A 160 7.92 -7.79 13.61
C THR A 160 9.36 -7.80 14.14
N VAL A 161 10.33 -8.08 13.26
CA VAL A 161 11.72 -8.35 13.64
C VAL A 161 12.58 -7.10 13.73
N GLY A 162 12.10 -5.98 13.20
CA GLY A 162 12.81 -4.71 13.20
C GLY A 162 12.03 -3.60 12.52
N GLY A 163 12.70 -2.48 12.32
CA GLY A 163 12.12 -1.31 11.68
C GLY A 163 12.89 -0.04 12.02
N GLU A 164 12.31 1.10 11.66
CA GLU A 164 12.82 2.40 12.05
C GLU A 164 11.71 3.29 12.59
N VAL A 165 12.07 4.16 13.55
CA VAL A 165 11.18 5.16 14.11
C VAL A 165 11.90 6.49 14.13
N ASN A 166 11.29 7.51 13.53
CA ASN A 166 11.82 8.88 13.56
C ASN A 166 10.75 9.87 14.03
N PHE A 167 11.20 10.94 14.67
CA PHE A 167 10.37 12.03 15.17
C PHE A 167 10.77 13.34 14.49
N HIS A 168 9.81 14.04 13.89
CA HIS A 168 10.07 15.34 13.27
C HIS A 168 8.81 16.22 13.28
N PRO A 169 8.90 17.54 13.54
CA PRO A 169 7.74 18.43 13.61
C PRO A 169 6.85 18.44 12.36
N ALA A 170 7.41 18.14 11.18
CA ALA A 170 6.64 18.04 9.93
C ALA A 170 5.53 16.96 9.97
N TYR A 171 5.63 15.99 10.89
CA TYR A 171 4.66 14.91 11.03
C TYR A 171 3.62 15.15 12.14
N ASP A 172 3.55 16.37 12.70
CA ASP A 172 2.53 16.72 13.70
C ASP A 172 1.10 16.63 13.14
N GLY A 173 0.94 16.95 11.85
CA GLY A 173 -0.35 16.93 11.16
C GLY A 173 -0.65 15.65 10.38
N ASN A 174 0.36 14.83 10.07
CA ASN A 174 0.21 13.58 9.36
C ASN A 174 1.39 12.65 9.65
N ILE A 175 1.13 11.49 10.24
CA ILE A 175 2.13 10.47 10.55
C ILE A 175 2.37 9.56 9.34
N LEU A 176 3.54 8.93 9.26
CA LEU A 176 3.78 7.86 8.27
C LEU A 176 3.83 6.51 8.97
N VAL A 177 3.05 5.56 8.44
CA VAL A 177 2.96 4.19 8.93
C VAL A 177 3.16 3.28 7.72
N ASN A 178 4.40 2.86 7.54
CA ASN A 178 4.77 1.91 6.51
C ASN A 178 5.01 0.53 7.12
N ALA A 179 4.49 -0.50 6.46
CA ALA A 179 4.64 -1.90 6.85
C ALA A 179 5.28 -2.67 5.71
N MET A 180 6.25 -3.52 6.03
CA MET A 180 6.91 -4.43 5.11
C MET A 180 6.77 -5.85 5.61
N THR A 181 6.61 -6.76 4.67
CA THR A 181 6.66 -8.20 4.94
C THR A 181 7.70 -8.83 4.04
N VAL A 182 8.44 -9.78 4.60
CA VAL A 182 9.31 -10.71 3.88
C VAL A 182 8.75 -12.11 4.04
N GLY A 183 8.58 -12.80 2.93
CA GLY A 183 8.25 -14.21 2.86
C GLY A 183 9.30 -15.00 2.09
N VAL A 184 9.26 -16.32 2.24
CA VAL A 184 10.15 -17.26 1.55
C VAL A 184 9.31 -18.31 0.83
N ALA A 185 9.75 -18.69 -0.37
CA ALA A 185 9.20 -19.79 -1.15
C ALA A 185 10.30 -20.57 -1.85
N ASP A 186 10.02 -21.82 -2.21
CA ASP A 186 10.80 -22.52 -3.24
C ASP A 186 10.50 -21.85 -4.59
N GLN A 187 11.52 -21.69 -5.45
CA GLN A 187 11.38 -20.92 -6.69
C GLN A 187 10.31 -21.48 -7.66
N ASP A 188 10.08 -22.80 -7.62
CA ASP A 188 9.09 -23.50 -8.44
C ASP A 188 7.65 -23.37 -7.92
N LYS A 189 7.44 -22.77 -6.74
CA LYS A 189 6.13 -22.57 -6.10
C LYS A 189 5.66 -21.12 -6.10
N ILE A 190 6.43 -20.22 -6.71
CA ILE A 190 6.06 -18.80 -6.80
C ILE A 190 4.86 -18.66 -7.73
N LEU A 191 3.84 -17.96 -7.25
CA LEU A 191 2.64 -17.66 -8.02
C LEU A 191 2.79 -16.29 -8.68
N TYR A 192 2.52 -16.24 -9.97
CA TYR A 192 2.48 -15.02 -10.77
C TYR A 192 1.03 -14.78 -11.21
N LEU A 193 0.61 -13.52 -11.30
CA LEU A 193 -0.69 -13.19 -11.89
C LEU A 193 -0.63 -13.51 -13.39
N ALA A 194 -1.46 -14.47 -13.81
CA ALA A 194 -1.58 -14.91 -15.20
C ALA A 194 -2.27 -13.85 -16.09
#